data_AF-A0A1G8MK55-F1
#
_entry.id   AF-A0A1G8MK55-F1
#
_cell.length_a   1.000
_cell.length_b   1.000
_cell.length_c   1.000
_cell.angle_alpha   90.00
_cell.angle_beta   90.00
_cell.angle_gamma   90.00
#
_symmetry.space_group_name_H-M   'P 1'
#
loop_
_entity.id
_entity.type
_entity.pdbx_description
1 polymer ?
#
loop_
_entity_poly.entity_id
_entity_poly.type
_entity_poly.pdbx_seq_one_letter_code
_entity_poly.pdbx_strand_id
1 'polypeptide(L)' 'MQQEAGLNRPVYCRIQVVVSGQQSQPLLDNLDSGHAIKVAGFLAWQQSRNGQSRLILHADSIEPIS' A
#
# COMPACT_ATOMS: atom_id res chain seq x y z
N MET A 1 1.00 9.58 13.48
CA MET A 1 1.01 8.67 14.65
C MET A 1 -0.40 8.17 14.85
N GLN A 2 -0.61 6.84 14.90
CA GLN A 2 -1.94 6.28 15.15
C GLN A 2 -2.32 6.49 16.62
N GLN A 3 -3.51 7.03 16.87
CA GLN A 3 -4.09 7.11 18.21
C GLN A 3 -5.31 6.20 18.30
N GLU A 4 -5.43 5.47 19.41
CA GLU A 4 -6.61 4.67 19.76
C GLU A 4 -6.98 4.99 21.20
N ALA A 5 -8.25 5.34 21.44
CA ALA A 5 -8.74 5.74 22.76
C ALA A 5 -7.88 6.83 23.45
N GLY A 6 -7.32 7.78 22.67
CA GLY A 6 -6.49 8.87 23.18
C GLY A 6 -5.03 8.50 23.51
N LEU A 7 -4.62 7.26 23.24
CA LEU A 7 -3.26 6.78 23.47
C LEU A 7 -2.55 6.48 22.15
N ASN A 8 -1.24 6.73 22.09
CA ASN A 8 -0.43 6.37 20.93
C ASN A 8 -0.33 4.85 20.81
N ARG A 9 -0.71 4.30 19.66
CA ARG A 9 -0.61 2.87 19.37
C ARG A 9 0.48 2.63 18.32
N PRO A 10 1.54 1.88 18.63
CA PRO A 10 2.46 1.43 17.59
C PRO A 10 1.74 0.42 16.70
N VAL A 11 1.86 0.60 15.38
CA VAL A 11 1.25 -0.28 14.39
C VAL A 11 2.32 -0.71 13.39
N TYR A 12 2.34 -1.99 13.09
CA TYR A 12 3.14 -2.57 12.03
C TYR A 12 2.23 -3.44 11.15
N CYS A 13 2.31 -3.24 9.84
CA CYS A 13 1.54 -4.00 8.88
C CYS A 13 2.38 -4.25 7.63
N ARG A 14 2.31 -5.48 7.11
CA ARG A 14 2.77 -5.79 5.76
C ARG A 14 1.55 -5.96 4.87
N ILE A 15 1.36 -5.02 3.97
CA ILE A 15 0.27 -5.03 2.99
C ILE A 15 0.82 -5.20 1.58
N GLN A 16 0.09 -5.92 0.74
CA GLN A 16 0.41 -6.01 -0.67
C GLN A 16 -0.20 -4.79 -1.39
N VAL A 17 0.62 -4.11 -2.16
CA VAL A 17 0.22 -2.96 -2.99
C VAL A 17 0.20 -3.39 -4.45
N VAL A 18 -0.83 -2.97 -5.20
CA VAL A 18 -0.96 -3.23 -6.63
C VAL A 18 -1.22 -1.92 -7.35
N VAL A 19 -0.44 -1.65 -8.40
CA VAL A 19 -0.69 -0.57 -9.36
C VAL A 19 -1.23 -1.21 -10.64
N SER A 20 -2.28 -0.61 -11.21
CA SER A 20 -2.94 -1.11 -12.42
C SER A 20 -3.06 0.00 -13.47
N GLY A 21 -3.07 -0.39 -14.74
CA GLY A 21 -3.24 0.51 -15.89
C GLY A 21 -1.92 1.05 -16.43
N GLN A 22 -1.83 1.17 -17.76
CA GLN A 22 -0.61 1.61 -18.45
C GLN A 22 -0.23 3.07 -18.12
N GLN A 23 -1.23 3.91 -17.85
CA GLN A 23 -1.01 5.31 -17.49
C GLN A 23 -0.33 5.48 -16.13
N SER A 24 -0.34 4.43 -15.30
CA SER A 24 0.23 4.42 -13.96
C SER A 24 1.71 4.03 -13.94
N GLN A 25 2.29 3.70 -15.10
CA GLN A 25 3.70 3.31 -15.23
C GLN A 25 4.68 4.34 -14.65
N PRO A 26 4.48 5.67 -14.83
CA PRO A 26 5.38 6.68 -14.25
C PRO A 26 5.44 6.68 -12.72
N LEU A 27 4.42 6.13 -12.03
CA LEU A 27 4.43 5.98 -10.57
C LEU A 27 5.49 4.97 -10.09
N LEU A 28 6.01 4.14 -11.01
CA LEU A 28 6.95 3.06 -10.70
C LEU A 28 8.40 3.44 -11.00
N ASP A 29 8.66 4.52 -11.74
CA ASP A 29 9.99 4.83 -12.30
C ASP A 29 11.08 5.05 -11.23
N ASN A 30 10.70 5.38 -9.99
CA ASN A 30 11.64 5.65 -8.89
C ASN A 30 11.44 4.68 -7.70
N LEU A 31 10.85 3.50 -7.95
CA LEU A 31 10.65 2.48 -6.92
C LEU A 31 11.78 1.45 -6.93
N ASP A 32 12.66 1.57 -5.94
CA ASP A 32 13.67 0.55 -5.65
C ASP A 32 13.49 -0.02 -4.24
N SER A 33 13.88 -1.29 -4.07
CA SER A 33 13.85 -1.96 -2.77
C SER A 33 14.59 -1.15 -1.70
N GLY A 34 13.98 -0.98 -0.52
CA GLY A 34 14.56 -0.23 0.59
C GLY A 34 14.17 1.25 0.65
N HIS A 35 13.52 1.80 -0.39
CA HIS A 35 13.01 3.17 -0.36
C HIS A 35 11.78 3.31 0.53
N ALA A 36 11.79 4.35 1.36
CA ALA A 36 10.63 4.74 2.14
C ALA A 36 9.63 5.49 1.24
N ILE A 37 8.41 4.99 1.18
CA ILE A 37 7.35 5.55 0.33
C ILE A 37 6.04 5.67 1.10
N LYS A 38 5.22 6.63 0.68
CA LYS A 38 3.83 6.78 1.06
C LYS A 38 2.98 6.35 -0.13
N VAL A 39 2.00 5.49 0.14
CA VAL A 39 1.09 4.96 -0.87
C VAL A 39 -0.34 5.35 -0.48
N ALA A 40 -1.10 5.85 -1.45
CA ALA A 40 -2.52 6.14 -1.31
C ALA A 40 -3.33 5.38 -2.38
N GLY A 41 -4.62 5.18 -2.10
CA GLY A 41 -5.55 4.47 -2.96
C GLY A 41 -6.68 3.84 -2.17
N PHE A 42 -7.21 2.71 -2.65
CA PHE A 42 -8.32 2.01 -2.01
C PHE A 42 -7.99 0.57 -1.60
N LEU A 43 -8.63 0.12 -0.52
CA LEU A 43 -8.49 -1.25 -0.03
C LEU A 43 -9.52 -2.16 -0.68
N ALA A 44 -9.09 -3.36 -1.08
CA ALA A 44 -9.96 -4.41 -1.58
C ALA A 44 -9.62 -5.75 -0.95
N TRP A 45 -10.64 -6.57 -0.70
CA TRP A 45 -10.45 -7.99 -0.41
C TRP A 45 -10.35 -8.74 -1.73
N GLN A 46 -9.22 -9.41 -1.94
CA GLN A 46 -9.02 -10.24 -3.13
C GLN A 46 -8.79 -11.69 -2.72
N GLN A 47 -9.60 -12.58 -3.29
CA GLN A 47 -9.44 -14.01 -3.10
C GLN A 47 -8.38 -14.54 -4.08
N SER A 48 -7.33 -15.15 -3.54
CA SER A 48 -6.33 -15.86 -4.32
C SER A 48 -6.91 -17.18 -4.87
N ARG A 49 -6.28 -17.73 -5.90
CA ARG A 49 -6.67 -19.01 -6.53
C ARG A 49 -6.71 -20.19 -5.55
N ASN A 50 -5.92 -20.12 -4.48
CA ASN A 50 -5.92 -21.11 -3.40
C ASN A 50 -7.05 -20.90 -2.37
N GLY A 51 -8.00 -20.01 -2.63
CA GLY A 51 -9.13 -19.69 -1.76
C GLY A 51 -8.81 -18.71 -0.63
N GLN A 52 -7.54 -18.33 -0.42
CA GLN A 52 -7.15 -17.41 0.65
C GLN A 52 -7.43 -15.96 0.25
N SER A 53 -8.30 -15.29 1.01
CA SER A 53 -8.54 -13.85 0.86
C SER A 53 -7.45 -13.04 1.54
N ARG A 54 -6.98 -11.97 0.89
CA ARG A 54 -6.05 -11.01 1.47
C ARG A 54 -6.54 -9.58 1.20
N LEU A 55 -6.18 -8.69 2.12
CA LEU A 55 -6.39 -7.27 1.96
C LEU A 55 -5.29 -6.70 1.06
N ILE A 56 -5.69 -6.06 -0.04
CA ILE A 56 -4.80 -5.46 -1.03
C ILE A 56 -5.06 -3.96 -1.07
N LEU A 57 -3.99 -3.16 -1.17
CA LEU A 57 -4.07 -1.73 -1.47
C LEU A 57 -3.87 -1.53 -2.97
N HIS A 58 -4.92 -1.10 -3.66
CA HIS A 58 -4.81 -0.66 -5.05
C HIS A 58 -4.40 0.81 -5.05
N ALA A 59 -3.19 1.07 -5.54
CA ALA A 59 -2.58 2.39 -5.46
C ALA A 59 -2.98 3.29 -6.65
N ASP A 60 -3.31 4.54 -6.33
CA ASP A 60 -3.48 5.64 -7.29
C ASP A 60 -2.37 6.71 -7.16
N SER A 61 -1.68 6.75 -6.03
CA SER A 61 -0.55 7.64 -5.74
C SER A 61 0.56 6.91 -4.98
N ILE A 62 1.79 7.18 -5.38
CA ILE A 62 3.01 6.74 -4.73
C ILE A 62 3.97 7.92 -4.66
N GLU A 63 4.41 8.26 -3.47
CA GLU A 63 5.29 9.40 -3.20
C GLU A 63 6.48 8.96 -2.33
N PRO A 64 7.72 9.40 -2.60
CA PRO A 64 8.83 9.18 -1.69
C PRO A 64 8.60 9.92 -0.36
N ILE A 65 9.00 9.30 0.75
CA ILE A 65 9.04 9.97 2.05
C ILE A 65 10.43 10.59 2.19
N SER A 66 10.50 11.91 2.06
CA SER A 66 11.69 12.72 2.35
C SER A 66 11.81 13.07 3.84
#